data_AF-B2J1H5-F1
#
_entry.id   AF-B2J1H5-F1
#
_cell.length_a   1.000
_cell.length_b   1.000
_cell.length_c   1.000
_cell.angle_alpha   90.00
_cell.angle_beta   90.00
_cell.angle_gamma   90.00
#
_symmetry.space_group_name_H-M   'P 1'
#
loop_
_entity.id
_entity.type
_entity.pdbx_description
1 polymer ?
#
loop_
_entity_poly.entity_id
_entity_poly.type
_entity_poly.pdbx_seq_one_letter_code
_entity_poly.pdbx_strand_id
1 'polypeptide(L)'
;MPMFGFDGSTKAIIHFLEQIRDNKEGDKLTHKEVRAYGRLMLNLLPNLQVDNDEQIQVLLAAMSSSGLPHYDRSFAAEQILKLLQEQQQRKLDCPDGF
;
A
#
# COMPACT_ATOMS: atom_id res chain seq x y z
N MET A 1 -24.30 2.10 8.53
CA MET A 1 -24.58 3.35 7.78
C MET A 1 -23.44 3.54 6.78
N PRO A 2 -23.71 3.68 5.48
CA PRO A 2 -22.68 3.77 4.45
C PRO A 2 -22.09 5.17 4.47
N MET A 3 -20.81 5.33 4.80
CA MET A 3 -20.14 6.62 4.71
C MET A 3 -19.16 6.56 3.55
N PHE A 4 -19.60 7.13 2.43
CA PHE A 4 -18.83 7.61 1.28
C PHE A 4 -17.84 6.63 0.64
N GLY A 5 -18.26 6.09 -0.52
CA GLY A 5 -17.36 5.58 -1.54
C GLY A 5 -16.50 6.70 -2.12
N PHE A 6 -15.39 7.00 -1.45
CA PHE A 6 -14.30 7.80 -2.01
C PHE A 6 -13.32 6.85 -2.71
N ASP A 7 -13.50 6.64 -4.02
CA ASP A 7 -12.65 5.77 -4.85
C ASP A 7 -11.16 6.20 -4.87
N GLY A 8 -10.89 7.45 -4.48
CA GLY A 8 -9.57 8.08 -4.57
C GLY A 8 -8.56 7.65 -3.50
N SER A 9 -9.00 7.03 -2.40
CA SER A 9 -8.10 6.64 -1.31
C SER A 9 -7.15 5.52 -1.74
N THR A 10 -7.68 4.48 -2.37
CA THR A 10 -6.90 3.32 -2.85
C THR A 10 -5.99 3.71 -4.01
N LYS A 11 -6.45 4.56 -4.94
CA LYS A 11 -5.63 5.05 -6.08
C LYS A 11 -4.42 5.86 -5.59
N ALA A 12 -4.61 6.74 -4.62
CA ALA A 12 -3.52 7.51 -4.04
C ALA A 12 -2.51 6.61 -3.30
N ILE A 13 -3.00 5.61 -2.57
CA ILE A 13 -2.14 4.64 -1.86
C ILE A 13 -1.32 3.81 -2.84
N ILE A 14 -1.95 3.29 -3.89
CA ILE A 14 -1.25 2.58 -4.97
C ILE A 14 -0.18 3.48 -5.57
N HIS A 15 -0.51 4.74 -5.89
CA HIS A 15 0.45 5.68 -6.46
C HIS A 15 1.66 5.92 -5.55
N PHE A 16 1.46 6.11 -4.24
CA PHE A 16 2.58 6.26 -3.30
C PHE A 16 3.43 4.99 -3.22
N LEU A 17 2.81 3.81 -3.21
CA LEU A 17 3.54 2.54 -3.22
C LEU A 17 4.35 2.36 -4.51
N GLU A 18 3.82 2.77 -5.66
CA GLU A 18 4.53 2.75 -6.94
C GLU A 18 5.74 3.71 -6.92
N GLN A 19 5.59 4.91 -6.37
CA GLN A 19 6.70 5.84 -6.19
C GLN A 19 7.81 5.26 -5.29
N ILE A 20 7.43 4.61 -4.17
CA ILE A 20 8.38 3.97 -3.25
C ILE A 20 9.09 2.78 -3.92
N ARG A 21 8.35 1.96 -4.69
CA ARG A 21 8.89 0.83 -5.44
C ARG A 21 9.90 1.30 -6.49
N ASP A 22 9.50 2.24 -7.34
CA ASP A 22 10.27 2.62 -8.52
C ASP A 22 11.52 3.44 -8.16
N ASN A 23 11.48 4.20 -7.06
CA ASN A 23 12.61 4.98 -6.54
C ASN A 23 13.38 5.76 -7.64
N LYS A 24 12.65 6.38 -8.60
CA LYS A 24 13.25 7.02 -9.79
C LYS A 24 14.01 8.28 -9.41
N GLU A 25 15.19 8.48 -10.00
CA GLU A 25 15.97 9.71 -9.83
C GLU A 25 15.20 10.93 -10.38
N GLY A 26 14.81 11.84 -9.48
CA GLY A 26 14.02 13.04 -9.80
C GLY A 26 12.75 13.19 -8.95
N ASP A 27 12.20 12.08 -8.45
CA ASP A 27 10.97 12.05 -7.64
C ASP A 27 11.15 11.12 -6.42
N LYS A 28 12.40 10.99 -5.94
CA LYS A 28 12.76 10.10 -4.83
C LYS A 28 12.20 10.65 -3.52
N LEU A 29 11.24 9.91 -2.95
CA LEU A 29 10.81 10.11 -1.58
C LEU A 29 11.98 9.86 -0.62
N THR A 30 12.23 10.80 0.28
CA THR A 30 13.21 10.64 1.34
C THR A 30 12.83 9.51 2.28
N HIS A 31 13.81 8.94 2.99
CA HIS A 31 13.55 7.97 4.06
C HIS A 31 12.46 8.44 5.05
N LYS A 32 12.42 9.74 5.39
CA LYS A 32 11.44 10.28 6.33
C LYS A 32 10.03 10.25 5.74
N GLU A 33 9.88 10.62 4.47
CA GLU A 33 8.61 10.62 3.75
C GLU A 33 8.10 9.18 3.58
N VAL A 34 8.94 8.24 3.13
CA VAL A 34 8.54 6.82 3.02
C VAL A 34 8.04 6.29 4.37
N ARG A 35 8.72 6.63 5.47
CA ARG A 35 8.27 6.23 6.81
C ARG A 35 6.97 6.90 7.23
N ALA A 36 6.79 8.17 6.89
CA ALA A 36 5.56 8.91 7.19
C ALA A 36 4.39 8.31 6.42
N TYR A 37 4.54 8.10 5.11
CA TYR A 37 3.53 7.47 4.29
C TYR A 37 3.18 6.06 4.76
N GLY A 38 4.17 5.22 5.08
CA GLY A 38 3.92 3.89 5.64
C GLY A 38 3.03 3.93 6.89
N ARG A 39 3.28 4.87 7.82
CA ARG A 39 2.45 5.08 9.03
C ARG A 39 1.05 5.58 8.70
N LEU A 40 0.93 6.53 7.77
CA LEU A 40 -0.36 7.07 7.37
C LEU A 40 -1.22 6.00 6.69
N MET A 41 -0.64 5.25 5.74
CA MET A 41 -1.29 4.13 5.07
C MET A 41 -1.76 3.06 6.07
N LEU A 42 -0.94 2.75 7.08
CA LEU A 42 -1.30 1.79 8.13
C LEU A 42 -2.60 2.17 8.85
N ASN A 43 -2.77 3.45 9.16
CA ASN A 43 -3.98 3.97 9.82
C ASN A 43 -5.19 4.02 8.87
N LEU A 44 -4.95 4.11 7.56
CA LEU A 44 -6.01 4.14 6.55
C LEU A 44 -6.45 2.73 6.14
N LEU A 45 -5.61 1.71 6.34
CA LEU A 45 -5.82 0.34 5.90
C LEU A 45 -7.20 -0.23 6.27
N PRO A 46 -7.73 -0.06 7.51
CA PRO A 46 -9.05 -0.58 7.87
C PRO A 46 -10.21 -0.02 7.03
N ASN A 47 -10.01 1.16 6.41
CA ASN A 47 -11.03 1.82 5.60
C ASN A 47 -11.01 1.39 4.14
N LEU A 48 -9.98 0.64 3.70
CA LEU A 48 -9.74 0.34 2.28
C LEU A 48 -10.40 -0.97 1.80
N GLN A 49 -11.10 -1.71 2.68
CA GLN A 49 -11.78 -2.98 2.35
C GLN A 49 -10.89 -3.95 1.56
N VAL A 50 -9.67 -4.12 2.07
CA VAL A 50 -8.60 -4.93 1.49
C VAL A 50 -8.66 -6.32 2.12
N ASP A 51 -8.55 -7.37 1.31
CA ASP A 51 -8.34 -8.71 1.85
C ASP A 51 -6.90 -8.81 2.39
N ASN A 52 -6.56 -9.83 3.19
CA ASN A 52 -5.19 -10.00 3.73
C ASN A 52 -4.60 -8.74 4.41
N ASP A 53 -5.42 -8.01 5.15
CA ASP A 53 -5.05 -6.78 5.86
C ASP A 53 -3.86 -6.99 6.78
N GLU A 54 -3.75 -8.13 7.48
CA GLU A 54 -2.63 -8.45 8.36
C GLU A 54 -1.28 -8.45 7.64
N GLN A 55 -1.18 -9.04 6.45
CA GLN A 55 0.08 -9.08 5.68
C GLN A 55 0.48 -7.68 5.20
N ILE A 56 -0.49 -6.94 4.67
CA ILE A 56 -0.27 -5.56 4.23
C ILE A 56 0.11 -4.68 5.43
N GLN A 57 -0.53 -4.89 6.58
CA GLN A 57 -0.24 -4.18 7.82
C GLN A 57 1.19 -4.43 8.30
N VAL A 58 1.66 -5.68 8.30
CA VAL A 58 3.04 -6.03 8.66
C VAL A 58 4.03 -5.37 7.72
N LEU A 59 3.79 -5.39 6.40
CA LEU A 59 4.68 -4.77 5.41
C LEU A 59 4.72 -3.25 5.54
N LEU A 60 3.57 -2.60 5.75
CA LEU A 60 3.49 -1.16 6.00
C LEU A 60 4.20 -0.77 7.31
N ALA A 61 4.03 -1.57 8.36
CA ALA A 61 4.72 -1.36 9.63
C ALA A 61 6.24 -1.49 9.46
N ALA A 62 6.71 -2.55 8.79
CA ALA A 62 8.12 -2.77 8.48
C ALA A 62 8.71 -1.63 7.66
N MET A 63 8.03 -1.21 6.59
CA MET A 63 8.43 -0.06 5.77
C MET A 63 8.46 1.24 6.58
N SER A 64 7.63 1.39 7.62
CA SER A 64 7.63 2.59 8.46
C SER A 64 8.73 2.64 9.53
N SER A 65 9.39 1.50 9.79
CA SER A 65 10.45 1.37 10.80
C SER A 65 11.68 2.23 10.50
N SER A 66 12.45 2.58 11.53
CA SER A 66 13.78 3.19 11.36
C SER A 66 14.83 2.12 11.08
N GLY A 67 15.88 2.49 10.33
CA GLY A 67 17.02 1.60 10.07
C GLY A 67 16.86 0.68 8.88
N LEU A 68 15.64 0.55 8.32
CA LEU A 68 15.42 -0.23 7.12
C LEU A 68 16.01 0.47 5.86
N PRO A 69 16.91 -0.18 5.11
CA PRO A 69 17.46 0.30 3.83
C PRO A 69 16.39 0.70 2.81
N HIS A 70 16.75 1.58 1.87
CA HIS A 70 15.83 2.01 0.80
C HIS A 70 15.38 0.84 -0.09
N TYR A 71 16.30 -0.07 -0.43
CA TYR A 71 16.00 -1.27 -1.23
C TYR A 71 14.91 -2.14 -0.59
N ASP A 72 15.02 -2.41 0.72
CA ASP A 72 14.04 -3.24 1.43
C ASP A 72 12.66 -2.57 1.52
N ARG A 73 12.62 -1.23 1.57
CA ARG A 73 11.37 -0.46 1.50
C ARG A 73 10.72 -0.57 0.12
N SER A 74 11.52 -0.49 -0.93
CA SER A 74 11.04 -0.67 -2.31
C SER A 74 10.52 -2.09 -2.52
N PHE A 75 11.20 -3.10 -1.96
CA PHE A 75 10.72 -4.49 -1.96
C PHE A 75 9.39 -4.63 -1.20
N ALA A 76 9.28 -4.06 0.01
CA ALA A 76 8.03 -4.09 0.78
C ALA A 76 6.87 -3.45 0.01
N ALA A 77 7.12 -2.31 -0.64
CA ALA A 77 6.12 -1.64 -1.48
C ALA A 77 5.70 -2.50 -2.69
N GLU A 78 6.65 -3.18 -3.36
CA GLU A 78 6.36 -4.12 -4.45
C GLU A 78 5.44 -5.27 -3.98
N GLN A 79 5.73 -5.84 -2.81
CA GLN A 79 4.95 -6.94 -2.26
C GLN A 79 3.53 -6.50 -1.87
N ILE A 80 3.37 -5.30 -1.31
CA ILE A 80 2.04 -4.74 -1.04
C ILE A 80 1.26 -4.56 -2.35
N LEU A 81 1.89 -4.01 -3.39
CA LEU A 81 1.23 -3.82 -4.70
C LEU A 81 0.77 -5.14 -5.31
N LYS A 82 1.58 -6.21 -5.24
CA LYS A 82 1.18 -7.55 -5.71
C LYS A 82 -0.06 -8.07 -4.97
N LEU A 83 -0.09 -7.96 -3.65
CA LEU A 83 -1.23 -8.39 -2.85
C LEU A 83 -2.51 -7.63 -3.23
N LEU A 84 -2.42 -6.32 -3.45
CA LEU A 84 -3.54 -5.49 -3.91
C LEU A 84 -4.02 -5.90 -5.31
N GLN A 85 -3.09 -6.18 -6.24
CA GLN A 85 -3.41 -6.62 -7.59
C GLN A 85 -4.09 -8.00 -7.61
N GLU A 86 -3.59 -8.96 -6.83
CA GLU A 86 -4.20 -10.29 -6.70
C GLU A 86 -5.63 -10.23 -6.15
N GLN A 87 -5.93 -9.26 -5.28
CA GLN A 87 -7.29 -9.05 -4.79
C GLN A 87 -8.20 -8.46 -5.85
N GLN A 88 -7.70 -7.44 -6.58
CA GLN A 88 -8.46 -6.85 -7.67
C GLN A 88 -8.78 -7.91 -8.75
N GLN A 89 -7.79 -8.75 -9.08
CA GLN A 89 -7.97 -9.85 -10.03
C GLN A 89 -9.01 -10.87 -9.53
N ARG A 90 -8.97 -11.27 -8.26
CA ARG A 90 -9.97 -12.17 -7.67
C ARG A 90 -11.39 -11.59 -7.72
N LYS A 91 -11.55 -10.28 -7.49
CA LYS A 91 -12.84 -9.59 -7.60
C LYS A 91 -13.34 -9.51 -9.05
N LEU A 92 -12.44 -9.46 -10.03
CA LEU A 92 -12.77 -9.47 -11.45
C LEU A 92 -13.15 -10.87 -11.95
N ASP A 93 -12.45 -11.91 -11.48
CA ASP A 93 -12.67 -13.29 -11.91
C ASP A 93 -13.92 -13.93 -11.27
N CYS A 94 -14.34 -13.42 -10.10
CA CYS A 94 -15.59 -13.78 -9.42
C CYS A 94 -16.42 -12.52 -9.09
N PRO A 95 -17.09 -11.90 -10.08
CA PRO A 95 -17.85 -10.66 -9.87
C PRO A 95 -19.07 -10.84 -8.97
N ASP A 96 -19.58 -12.08 -8.89
CA ASP A 96 -20.65 -12.51 -7.98
C ASP A 96 -20.04 -13.49 -6.97
N GLY A 97 -19.40 -12.98 -5.91
CA GLY A 97 -19.21 -13.78 -4.71
C GLY A 97 -20.58 -14.13 -4.13
N PHE A 98 -20.82 -15.40 -3.80
CA PHE A 98 -22.01 -15.91 -3.10
C PHE A 98 -22.55 -14.95 -2.02
#